data_AF-A0A0N1K6D2-F1
#
_entry.id   AF-A0A0N1K6D2-F1
#
_cell.length_a   1.000
_cell.length_b   1.000
_cell.length_c   1.000
_cell.angle_alpha   90.00
_cell.angle_beta   90.00
_cell.angle_gamma   90.00
#
_symmetry.space_group_name_H-M   'P 1'
#
loop_
_entity.id
_entity.type
_entity.pdbx_description
1 polymer ?
#
loop_
_entity_poly.entity_id
_entity_poly.type
_entity_poly.pdbx_seq_one_letter_code
_entity_poly.pdbx_strand_id
1 'polypeptide(L)'
;MVKEEKNVADANAAKPAGAGRTDRSAKAPKSEQTRTLILETALRLFEERGYDRTTMRAIAQEAGVSVGNAYYYFSSKEHLVQGFYDRIAAEHEAAVRPVLAGDTDLGVRIRGVLLCWLDVAEQYHRFAAQFFKNAADPDSPLSPFSEESVAAREAAISVHERCLAGSSTKHDPELAALLPQLMWLMQMGLVLFWVYDRTEGTERSRRLVERTAPIAARAIALSRFRVLRPLVRQVSDVLVEFMPGTAKRPDRGGPEATDTPDAPDAPGAPDIRSS
;
A
#
# COMPACT_ATOMS: atom_id res chain seq x y z
N MET A 1 -63.46 -3.28 58.96
CA MET A 1 -64.49 -2.32 58.52
C MET A 1 -63.72 -1.23 57.77
N VAL A 2 -63.71 -1.16 56.45
CA VAL A 2 -64.84 -1.03 55.52
C VAL A 2 -64.52 -1.81 54.22
N LYS A 3 -65.42 -2.73 53.84
CA LYS A 3 -65.66 -3.19 52.46
C LYS A 3 -66.45 -2.07 51.77
N GLU A 4 -66.32 -1.74 50.49
CA GLU A 4 -66.63 -2.47 49.25
C GLU A 4 -66.46 -1.38 48.16
N GLU A 5 -66.05 -1.61 46.91
CA GLU A 5 -66.87 -2.27 45.91
C GLU A 5 -66.04 -2.49 44.63
N LYS A 6 -66.29 -3.63 44.00
CA LYS A 6 -65.77 -4.01 42.68
C LYS A 6 -66.45 -3.18 41.59
N ASN A 7 -65.72 -2.88 40.51
CA ASN A 7 -66.32 -3.05 39.19
C ASN A 7 -65.28 -3.55 38.16
N VAL A 8 -65.65 -4.61 37.46
CA VAL A 8 -64.89 -5.27 36.39
C VAL A 8 -65.76 -5.20 35.14
N ALA A 9 -65.22 -4.61 34.06
CA ALA A 9 -65.58 -4.79 32.64
C ALA A 9 -64.86 -3.68 31.85
N ASP A 10 -64.32 -3.83 30.66
CA ASP A 10 -64.03 -4.99 29.84
C ASP A 10 -62.96 -4.55 28.82
N ALA A 11 -62.29 -5.55 28.26
CA ALA A 11 -61.38 -5.55 27.14
C ALA A 11 -61.40 -4.36 26.14
N ASN A 12 -60.21 -3.81 25.85
CA ASN A 12 -59.75 -3.80 24.46
C ASN A 12 -58.21 -3.81 24.36
N ALA A 13 -57.70 -4.84 23.68
CA ALA A 13 -56.29 -5.13 23.52
C ALA A 13 -55.66 -4.29 22.39
N ALA A 14 -54.80 -3.35 22.76
CA ALA A 14 -53.87 -2.73 21.80
C ALA A 14 -52.59 -3.59 21.72
N LYS A 15 -52.51 -4.38 20.65
CA LYS A 15 -51.36 -5.20 20.25
C LYS A 15 -50.19 -4.28 19.86
N PRO A 16 -49.00 -4.31 20.49
CA PRO A 16 -47.87 -3.56 19.98
C PRO A 16 -47.31 -4.29 18.75
N ALA A 17 -47.27 -3.55 17.65
CA ALA A 17 -46.75 -4.00 16.37
C ALA A 17 -45.23 -4.19 16.42
N GLY A 18 -44.79 -5.34 15.92
CA GLY A 18 -43.52 -5.60 15.24
C GLY A 18 -42.28 -4.82 15.67
N ALA A 19 -41.59 -5.28 16.72
CA ALA A 19 -40.16 -5.01 16.91
C ALA A 19 -39.34 -6.06 16.14
N GLY A 20 -39.43 -6.03 14.81
CA GLY A 20 -38.51 -6.73 13.91
C GLY A 20 -37.48 -5.73 13.38
N ARG A 21 -36.52 -5.31 14.22
CA ARG A 21 -35.42 -4.42 13.80
C ARG A 21 -34.07 -5.10 13.98
N THR A 22 -33.73 -5.87 12.94
CA THR A 22 -32.41 -5.90 12.29
C THR A 22 -31.20 -5.98 13.22
N ASP A 23 -30.98 -7.16 13.80
CA ASP A 23 -29.61 -7.65 14.01
C ASP A 23 -29.16 -8.34 12.72
N ARG A 24 -28.80 -7.52 11.73
CA ARG A 24 -27.92 -7.96 10.65
C ARG A 24 -26.57 -7.31 10.95
N SER A 25 -25.80 -7.94 11.83
CA SER A 25 -24.34 -7.87 11.72
C SER A 25 -23.99 -7.98 10.22
N ALA A 26 -23.32 -6.96 9.71
CA ALA A 26 -23.08 -6.79 8.28
C ALA A 26 -22.13 -7.90 7.79
N LYS A 27 -22.69 -9.07 7.47
CA LYS A 27 -21.98 -10.11 6.74
C LYS A 27 -21.59 -9.51 5.39
N ALA A 28 -20.29 -9.50 5.10
CA ALA A 28 -19.77 -9.15 3.78
C ALA A 28 -20.60 -9.88 2.70
N PRO A 29 -20.90 -9.27 1.55
CA PRO A 29 -21.60 -9.95 0.47
C PRO A 29 -20.93 -11.29 0.15
N LYS A 30 -21.71 -12.32 -0.20
CA LYS A 30 -21.21 -13.70 -0.45
C LYS A 30 -19.98 -13.76 -1.38
N SER A 31 -19.88 -12.79 -2.30
CA SER A 31 -18.76 -12.66 -3.22
C SER A 31 -17.44 -12.30 -2.53
N GLU A 32 -17.45 -11.33 -1.60
CA GLU A 32 -16.26 -10.94 -0.83
C GLU A 32 -15.82 -12.04 0.13
N GLN A 33 -16.77 -12.77 0.73
CA GLN A 33 -16.45 -13.94 1.56
C GLN A 33 -15.72 -15.02 0.75
N THR A 34 -16.18 -15.28 -0.49
CA THR A 34 -15.54 -16.26 -1.37
C THR A 34 -14.15 -15.80 -1.80
N ARG A 35 -13.99 -14.52 -2.16
CA ARG A 35 -12.68 -13.94 -2.49
C ARG A 35 -11.69 -14.09 -1.33
N THR A 36 -12.14 -13.78 -0.11
CA THR A 36 -11.33 -13.89 1.12
C THR A 36 -10.92 -15.33 1.39
N LEU A 37 -11.86 -16.28 1.29
CA LEU A 37 -11.60 -17.70 1.47
C LEU A 37 -10.53 -18.23 0.50
N ILE A 38 -10.60 -17.83 -0.77
CA ILE A 38 -9.60 -18.23 -1.78
C ILE A 38 -8.22 -17.67 -1.43
N LEU A 39 -8.14 -16.39 -1.04
CA LEU A 39 -6.89 -15.74 -0.67
C LEU A 39 -6.24 -16.36 0.57
N GLU A 40 -7.02 -16.60 1.64
CA GLU A 40 -6.54 -17.26 2.85
C GLU A 40 -6.05 -18.69 2.58
N THR A 41 -6.80 -19.43 1.77
CA THR A 41 -6.40 -20.78 1.36
C THR A 41 -5.10 -20.75 0.55
N ALA A 42 -4.97 -19.79 -0.37
CA ALA A 42 -3.75 -19.62 -1.16
C ALA A 42 -2.53 -19.33 -0.28
N LEU A 43 -2.64 -18.37 0.64
CA LEU A 43 -1.54 -18.00 1.53
C LEU A 43 -1.09 -19.15 2.42
N ARG A 44 -2.05 -19.90 2.99
CA ARG A 44 -1.75 -21.11 3.75
C ARG A 44 -1.04 -22.15 2.89
N LEU A 45 -1.53 -22.42 1.68
CA LEU A 45 -0.88 -23.38 0.77
C LEU A 45 0.51 -22.90 0.32
N PHE A 46 0.71 -21.60 0.11
CA PHE A 46 2.03 -21.05 -0.19
C PHE A 46 2.99 -21.21 0.99
N GLU A 47 2.52 -21.06 2.23
CA GLU A 47 3.33 -21.29 3.42
C GLU A 47 3.66 -22.78 3.65
N GLU A 48 2.71 -23.68 3.38
CA GLU A 48 2.88 -25.13 3.59
C GLU A 48 3.72 -25.78 2.48
N ARG A 49 3.46 -25.41 1.22
CA ARG A 49 3.98 -26.09 0.02
C ARG A 49 4.98 -25.23 -0.76
N GLY A 50 5.08 -23.93 -0.48
CA GLY A 50 5.84 -22.99 -1.28
C GLY A 50 5.02 -22.45 -2.47
N TYR A 51 5.34 -21.22 -2.89
CA TYR A 51 4.67 -20.53 -3.99
C TYR A 51 4.73 -21.32 -5.31
N ASP A 52 5.92 -21.81 -5.70
CA ASP A 52 6.13 -22.46 -7.00
C ASP A 52 5.35 -23.76 -7.17
N ARG A 53 5.28 -24.56 -6.11
CA ARG A 53 4.61 -25.88 -6.12
C ARG A 53 3.10 -25.79 -5.96
N THR A 54 2.56 -24.62 -5.66
CA THR A 54 1.13 -24.41 -5.47
C THR A 54 0.48 -23.98 -6.78
N THR A 55 -0.64 -24.62 -7.13
CA THR A 55 -1.39 -24.32 -8.37
C THR A 55 -2.77 -23.74 -8.06
N MET A 56 -3.32 -22.96 -8.99
CA MET A 56 -4.70 -22.45 -8.88
C MET A 56 -5.73 -23.58 -8.69
N ARG A 57 -5.50 -24.75 -9.30
CA ARG A 57 -6.36 -25.93 -9.14
C ARG A 57 -6.32 -26.46 -7.71
N ALA A 58 -5.13 -26.58 -7.12
CA ALA A 58 -4.97 -27.04 -5.74
C ALA A 58 -5.63 -26.06 -4.75
N ILE A 59 -5.49 -24.76 -4.99
CA ILE A 59 -6.15 -23.71 -4.19
C ILE A 59 -7.68 -23.83 -4.28
N ALA A 60 -8.22 -23.95 -5.49
CA ALA A 60 -9.67 -24.07 -5.69
C ALA A 60 -10.24 -25.32 -4.99
N GLN A 61 -9.56 -26.47 -5.14
CA GLN A 61 -9.95 -27.72 -4.50
C GLN A 61 -9.95 -27.60 -2.97
N GLU A 62 -8.89 -27.03 -2.40
CA GLU A 62 -8.74 -26.85 -0.96
C GLU A 62 -9.74 -25.84 -0.40
N ALA A 63 -10.05 -24.78 -1.15
CA ALA A 63 -11.05 -23.77 -0.79
C ALA A 63 -12.51 -24.26 -0.99
N GLY A 64 -12.72 -25.45 -1.56
CA GLY A 64 -14.05 -25.98 -1.83
C GLY A 64 -14.82 -25.22 -2.91
N VAL A 65 -14.12 -24.58 -3.85
CA VAL A 65 -14.72 -23.83 -4.97
C VAL A 65 -14.35 -24.46 -6.31
N SER A 66 -15.12 -24.18 -7.36
CA SER A 66 -14.71 -24.59 -8.71
C SER A 66 -13.48 -23.82 -9.18
N VAL A 67 -12.66 -24.44 -10.03
CA VAL A 67 -11.48 -23.79 -10.62
C VAL A 67 -11.88 -22.52 -11.39
N GLY A 68 -12.98 -22.56 -12.14
CA GLY A 68 -13.51 -21.38 -12.83
C GLY A 68 -13.90 -20.25 -11.89
N ASN A 69 -14.49 -20.58 -10.72
CA ASN A 69 -14.81 -19.58 -9.70
C ASN A 69 -13.54 -18.99 -9.07
N ALA A 70 -12.49 -19.79 -8.87
CA ALA A 70 -11.20 -19.27 -8.40
C ALA A 70 -10.58 -18.28 -9.41
N TYR A 71 -10.57 -18.64 -10.71
CA TYR A 71 -10.07 -17.76 -11.77
C TYR A 71 -10.92 -16.50 -11.98
N TYR A 72 -12.23 -16.56 -11.67
CA TYR A 72 -13.10 -15.40 -11.69
C TYR A 72 -12.66 -14.32 -10.68
N TYR A 73 -12.20 -14.72 -9.48
CA TYR A 73 -11.71 -13.78 -8.47
C TYR A 73 -10.25 -13.40 -8.64
N PHE A 74 -9.41 -14.36 -9.07
CA PHE A 74 -7.98 -14.18 -9.24
C PHE A 74 -7.55 -14.83 -10.54
N SER A 75 -7.27 -14.01 -11.56
CA SER A 75 -6.93 -14.44 -12.91
C SER A 75 -5.62 -15.25 -12.98
N SER A 76 -4.74 -15.10 -11.99
CA SER A 76 -3.50 -15.86 -11.90
C SER A 76 -3.03 -16.05 -10.45
N LYS A 77 -1.95 -16.82 -10.28
CA LYS A 77 -1.31 -17.02 -8.97
C LYS A 77 -0.64 -15.73 -8.47
N GLU A 78 -0.14 -14.92 -9.39
CA GLU A 78 0.45 -13.60 -9.15
C GLU A 78 -0.63 -12.63 -8.62
N HIS A 79 -1.85 -12.68 -9.16
CA HIS A 79 -2.97 -11.86 -8.68
C HIS A 79 -3.37 -12.19 -7.23
N LEU A 80 -3.11 -13.41 -6.75
CA LEU A 80 -3.30 -13.74 -5.32
C LEU A 80 -2.27 -13.02 -4.45
N VAL A 81 -1.04 -12.88 -4.91
CA VAL A 81 0.01 -12.11 -4.20
C VAL A 81 -0.35 -10.62 -4.18
N GLN A 82 -0.83 -10.09 -5.30
CA GLN A 82 -1.31 -8.70 -5.34
C GLN A 82 -2.49 -8.50 -4.38
N GLY A 83 -3.44 -9.43 -4.35
CA GLY A 83 -4.52 -9.42 -3.36
C GLY A 83 -4.05 -9.50 -1.90
N PHE A 84 -2.92 -10.17 -1.65
CA PHE A 84 -2.27 -10.17 -0.33
C PHE A 84 -1.63 -8.82 0.00
N TYR A 85 -0.93 -8.18 -0.96
CA TYR A 85 -0.38 -6.84 -0.77
C TYR A 85 -1.47 -5.79 -0.51
N ASP A 86 -2.59 -5.86 -1.25
CA ASP A 86 -3.75 -5.01 -1.00
C ASP A 86 -4.30 -5.22 0.41
N ARG A 87 -4.40 -6.49 0.85
CA ARG A 87 -4.92 -6.83 2.17
C ARG A 87 -4.03 -6.29 3.28
N ILE A 88 -2.71 -6.54 3.23
CA ILE A 88 -1.80 -6.08 4.28
C ILE A 88 -1.70 -4.56 4.31
N ALA A 89 -1.78 -3.88 3.15
CA ALA A 89 -1.82 -2.42 3.08
C ALA A 89 -3.09 -1.87 3.74
N ALA A 90 -4.25 -2.46 3.46
CA ALA A 90 -5.53 -2.06 4.08
C ALA A 90 -5.57 -2.34 5.59
N GLU A 91 -5.05 -3.49 6.04
CA GLU A 91 -4.93 -3.83 7.46
C GLU A 91 -4.03 -2.84 8.20
N HIS A 92 -2.87 -2.50 7.61
CA HIS A 92 -1.95 -1.50 8.17
C HIS A 92 -2.56 -0.11 8.23
N GLU A 93 -3.24 0.32 7.15
CA GLU A 93 -3.95 1.60 7.12
C GLU A 93 -5.03 1.70 8.21
N ALA A 94 -5.80 0.63 8.41
CA ALA A 94 -6.82 0.59 9.44
C ALA A 94 -6.22 0.69 10.85
N ALA A 95 -5.14 -0.06 11.09
CA ALA A 95 -4.48 -0.14 12.39
C ALA A 95 -3.70 1.14 12.74
N VAL A 96 -3.18 1.87 11.76
CA VAL A 96 -2.38 3.08 11.99
C VAL A 96 -3.22 4.35 12.22
N ARG A 97 -4.50 4.34 11.82
CA ARG A 97 -5.41 5.48 11.97
C ARG A 97 -5.46 6.06 13.41
N PRO A 98 -5.67 5.26 14.48
CA PRO A 98 -5.65 5.80 15.84
C PRO A 98 -4.28 6.32 16.27
N VAL A 99 -3.20 5.70 15.79
CA VAL A 99 -1.81 6.12 16.08
C VAL A 99 -1.54 7.51 15.51
N LEU A 100 -1.95 7.76 14.26
CA LEU A 100 -1.79 9.06 13.60
C LEU A 100 -2.74 10.14 14.14
N ALA A 101 -3.74 9.79 14.93
CA ALA A 101 -4.61 10.77 15.59
C ALA A 101 -4.05 11.24 16.95
N GLY A 102 -3.11 10.48 17.56
CA GLY A 102 -2.72 10.66 18.96
C GLY A 102 -1.55 11.62 19.23
N ASP A 103 -0.68 11.88 18.24
CA ASP A 103 0.55 12.67 18.45
C ASP A 103 0.97 13.43 17.19
N THR A 104 1.59 14.60 17.35
CA THR A 104 2.12 15.44 16.25
C THR A 104 3.64 15.39 16.12
N ASP A 105 4.36 14.75 17.05
CA ASP A 105 5.80 14.52 16.95
C ASP A 105 6.10 13.50 15.84
N LEU A 106 6.92 13.89 14.87
CA LEU A 106 7.21 13.04 13.71
C LEU A 106 7.93 11.74 14.10
N GLY A 107 8.78 11.76 15.12
CA GLY A 107 9.47 10.55 15.60
C GLY A 107 8.50 9.54 16.18
N VAL A 108 7.57 10.01 17.04
CA VAL A 108 6.49 9.18 17.61
C VAL A 108 5.60 8.61 16.51
N ARG A 109 5.23 9.43 15.52
CA ARG A 109 4.38 9.00 14.40
C ARG A 109 5.07 7.96 13.51
N ILE A 110 6.33 8.18 13.10
CA ILE A 110 7.11 7.21 12.32
C ILE A 110 7.24 5.89 13.08
N ARG A 111 7.61 5.96 14.36
CA ARG A 111 7.71 4.78 15.24
C ARG A 111 6.39 4.02 15.27
N GLY A 112 5.30 4.72 15.53
CA GLY A 112 3.97 4.12 15.62
C GLY A 112 3.52 3.46 14.31
N VAL A 113 3.76 4.11 13.17
CA VAL A 113 3.47 3.55 11.84
C VAL A 113 4.21 2.23 11.61
N LEU A 114 5.52 2.20 11.90
CA LEU A 114 6.37 1.04 11.65
C LEU A 114 6.12 -0.11 12.64
N LEU A 115 5.87 0.18 13.92
CA LEU A 115 5.49 -0.85 14.90
C LEU A 115 4.12 -1.45 14.58
N CYS A 116 3.15 -0.62 14.20
CA CYS A 116 1.84 -1.07 13.78
C CYS A 116 1.91 -1.97 12.54
N TRP A 117 2.81 -1.66 11.60
CA TRP A 117 3.09 -2.55 10.47
C TRP A 117 3.62 -3.90 10.92
N LEU A 118 4.58 -3.94 11.86
CA LEU A 118 5.12 -5.20 12.41
C LEU A 118 4.03 -6.03 13.10
N ASP A 119 3.14 -5.40 13.87
CA ASP A 119 2.03 -6.07 14.54
C ASP A 119 1.07 -6.73 13.53
N VAL A 120 0.73 -6.02 12.45
CA VAL A 120 -0.11 -6.56 11.37
C VAL A 120 0.60 -7.68 10.61
N ALA A 121 1.90 -7.49 10.34
CA ALA A 121 2.70 -8.41 9.55
C ALA A 121 3.07 -9.71 10.29
N GLU A 122 3.01 -9.72 11.63
CA GLU A 122 3.49 -10.82 12.48
C GLU A 122 2.91 -12.18 12.08
N GLN A 123 1.59 -12.25 11.82
CA GLN A 123 0.91 -13.47 11.36
C GLN A 123 1.40 -13.98 9.99
N TYR A 124 2.07 -13.13 9.20
CA TYR A 124 2.58 -13.45 7.87
C TYR A 124 4.09 -13.69 7.84
N HIS A 125 4.79 -13.67 8.99
CA HIS A 125 6.26 -13.79 9.04
C HIS A 125 6.78 -15.04 8.34
N ARG A 126 6.18 -16.19 8.63
CA ARG A 126 6.60 -17.47 8.05
C ARG A 126 6.34 -17.53 6.55
N PHE A 127 5.21 -16.99 6.08
CA PHE A 127 4.92 -16.86 4.66
C PHE A 127 5.93 -15.92 3.99
N ALA A 128 6.14 -14.72 4.53
CA ALA A 128 7.05 -13.73 3.97
C ALA A 128 8.49 -14.25 3.84
N ALA A 129 8.99 -14.97 4.85
CA ALA A 129 10.33 -15.55 4.81
C ALA A 129 10.52 -16.60 3.71
N GLN A 130 9.50 -17.40 3.43
CA GLN A 130 9.53 -18.37 2.33
C GLN A 130 9.31 -17.70 0.97
N PHE A 131 8.43 -16.70 0.94
CA PHE A 131 8.02 -16.00 -0.27
C PHE A 131 9.10 -15.03 -0.79
N PHE A 132 9.95 -14.51 0.10
CA PHE A 132 10.98 -13.51 -0.20
C PHE A 132 11.79 -13.83 -1.47
N LYS A 133 12.18 -15.09 -1.70
CA LYS A 133 12.95 -15.48 -2.89
C LYS A 133 12.24 -15.16 -4.21
N ASN A 134 10.91 -15.23 -4.23
CA ASN A 134 10.09 -14.98 -5.42
C ASN A 134 9.80 -13.48 -5.62
N ALA A 135 9.73 -12.72 -4.51
CA ALA A 135 9.49 -11.28 -4.52
C ALA A 135 10.78 -10.46 -4.67
N ALA A 136 11.94 -11.04 -4.35
CA ALA A 136 13.25 -10.37 -4.44
C ALA A 136 13.86 -10.39 -5.85
N ASP A 137 13.27 -11.13 -6.78
CA ASP A 137 13.64 -11.09 -8.19
C ASP A 137 13.17 -9.75 -8.79
N PRO A 138 14.08 -8.91 -9.34
CA PRO A 138 13.73 -7.59 -9.87
C PRO A 138 12.78 -7.65 -11.07
N ASP A 139 12.80 -8.73 -11.85
CA ASP A 139 11.96 -8.89 -13.05
C ASP A 139 10.63 -9.59 -12.72
N SER A 140 10.40 -9.93 -11.45
CA SER A 140 9.21 -10.65 -11.01
C SER A 140 8.03 -9.69 -10.80
N PRO A 141 6.83 -10.03 -11.30
CA PRO A 141 5.59 -9.28 -11.03
C PRO A 141 5.14 -9.37 -9.56
N LEU A 142 5.87 -10.14 -8.75
CA LEU A 142 5.66 -10.30 -7.32
C LEU A 142 6.47 -9.30 -6.50
N SER A 143 7.43 -8.61 -7.13
CA SER A 143 8.23 -7.60 -6.48
C SER A 143 7.34 -6.45 -6.00
N PRO A 144 7.51 -5.95 -4.76
CA PRO A 144 6.80 -4.76 -4.30
C PRO A 144 7.16 -3.50 -5.13
N PHE A 145 8.21 -3.58 -5.94
CA PHE A 145 8.66 -2.53 -6.86
C PHE A 145 8.12 -2.71 -8.30
N SER A 146 7.41 -3.79 -8.61
CA SER A 146 6.88 -4.05 -9.95
C SER A 146 5.72 -3.12 -10.33
N GLU A 147 5.33 -3.12 -11.60
CA GLU A 147 4.17 -2.39 -12.12
C GLU A 147 2.85 -2.94 -11.55
N GLU A 148 2.76 -4.25 -11.34
CA GLU A 148 1.59 -4.91 -10.78
C GLU A 148 1.33 -4.50 -9.33
N SER A 149 2.39 -4.17 -8.59
CA SER A 149 2.33 -3.78 -7.17
C SER A 149 2.06 -2.28 -6.94
N VAL A 150 1.82 -1.49 -8.00
CA VAL A 150 1.60 -0.03 -7.91
C VAL A 150 0.51 0.33 -6.90
N ALA A 151 -0.66 -0.31 -6.97
CA ALA A 151 -1.80 0.04 -6.13
C ALA A 151 -1.49 -0.14 -4.62
N ALA A 152 -0.93 -1.29 -4.25
CA ALA A 152 -0.53 -1.55 -2.87
C ALA A 152 0.61 -0.63 -2.41
N ARG A 153 1.56 -0.33 -3.30
CA ARG A 153 2.65 0.61 -3.03
C ARG A 153 2.14 2.03 -2.79
N GLU A 154 1.22 2.53 -3.60
CA GLU A 154 0.60 3.84 -3.42
C GLU A 154 -0.20 3.92 -2.11
N ALA A 155 -0.96 2.87 -1.78
CA ALA A 155 -1.67 2.78 -0.49
C ALA A 155 -0.71 2.84 0.70
N ALA A 156 0.40 2.12 0.64
CA ALA A 156 1.44 2.15 1.68
C ALA A 156 2.14 3.52 1.76
N ILE A 157 2.45 4.17 0.63
CA ILE A 157 3.03 5.52 0.59
C ILE A 157 2.06 6.55 1.19
N SER A 158 0.76 6.42 0.95
CA SER A 158 -0.26 7.32 1.51
C SER A 158 -0.30 7.28 3.05
N VAL A 159 0.04 6.15 3.67
CA VAL A 159 0.21 6.10 5.14
C VAL A 159 1.36 7.01 5.59
N HIS A 160 2.48 7.01 4.88
CA HIS A 160 3.62 7.89 5.18
C HIS A 160 3.33 9.36 4.88
N GLU A 161 2.56 9.65 3.84
CA GLU A 161 2.08 11.01 3.56
C GLU A 161 1.26 11.56 4.72
N ARG A 162 0.29 10.78 5.23
CA ARG A 162 -0.52 11.16 6.40
C ARG A 162 0.32 11.26 7.68
N CYS A 163 1.32 10.38 7.82
CA CYS A 163 2.30 10.47 8.90
C CYS A 163 3.02 11.82 8.88
N LEU A 164 3.56 12.23 7.73
CA LEU A 164 4.27 13.49 7.59
C LEU A 164 3.35 14.72 7.74
N ALA A 165 2.20 14.72 7.04
CA ALA A 165 1.27 15.84 6.99
C ALA A 165 0.65 16.17 8.35
N GLY A 166 0.42 15.16 9.19
CA GLY A 166 -0.08 15.35 10.56
C GLY A 166 0.99 15.72 11.58
N SER A 167 2.25 15.90 11.17
CA SER A 167 3.34 16.26 12.08
C SER A 167 3.59 17.77 12.14
N SER A 168 4.11 18.26 13.27
CA SER A 168 4.54 19.66 13.43
C SER A 168 5.96 19.93 12.90
N THR A 169 6.61 18.95 12.28
CA THR A 169 8.02 19.02 11.88
C THR A 169 8.21 19.81 10.60
N LYS A 170 8.98 20.91 10.69
CA LYS A 170 9.40 21.69 9.52
C LYS A 170 10.49 20.95 8.74
N HIS A 171 10.35 20.89 7.43
CA HIS A 171 11.28 20.25 6.49
C HIS A 171 11.43 21.10 5.21
N ASP A 172 12.39 20.77 4.36
CA ASP A 172 12.59 21.49 3.10
C ASP A 172 11.43 21.19 2.12
N PRO A 173 10.79 22.22 1.51
CA PRO A 173 9.73 22.02 0.54
C PRO A 173 10.14 21.22 -0.71
N GLU A 174 11.42 21.29 -1.10
CA GLU A 174 11.94 20.55 -2.25
C GLU A 174 11.92 19.04 -2.01
N LEU A 175 12.14 18.62 -0.76
CA LEU A 175 12.12 17.20 -0.37
C LEU A 175 10.72 16.71 0.00
N ALA A 176 9.78 17.61 0.32
CA ALA A 176 8.45 17.28 0.84
C ALA A 176 7.69 16.25 -0.01
N ALA A 177 7.78 16.37 -1.34
CA ALA A 177 7.12 15.44 -2.27
C ALA A 177 7.78 14.04 -2.32
N LEU A 178 9.06 13.94 -1.95
CA LEU A 178 9.86 12.71 -2.00
C LEU A 178 9.89 11.98 -0.65
N LEU A 179 9.66 12.70 0.45
CA LEU A 179 9.71 12.15 1.81
C LEU A 179 8.81 10.92 2.03
N PRO A 180 7.53 10.90 1.62
CA PRO A 180 6.68 9.72 1.81
C PRO A 180 7.23 8.48 1.14
N GLN A 181 7.79 8.62 -0.07
CA GLN A 181 8.40 7.51 -0.78
C GLN A 181 9.70 7.05 -0.11
N LEU A 182 10.50 7.98 0.40
CA LEU A 182 11.73 7.67 1.14
C LEU A 182 11.43 6.94 2.46
N MET A 183 10.34 7.33 3.12
CA MET A 183 9.84 6.65 4.33
C MET A 183 9.32 5.25 4.01
N TRP A 184 8.66 5.07 2.86
CA TRP A 184 8.27 3.76 2.37
C TRP A 184 9.49 2.88 2.03
N LEU A 185 10.56 3.43 1.43
CA LEU A 185 11.81 2.70 1.23
C LEU A 185 12.46 2.27 2.54
N MET A 186 12.48 3.15 3.53
CA MET A 186 12.93 2.81 4.89
C MET A 186 12.10 1.66 5.46
N GLN A 187 10.78 1.65 5.24
CA GLN A 187 9.92 0.52 5.61
C GLN A 187 10.28 -0.75 4.83
N MET A 188 10.60 -0.69 3.53
CA MET A 188 11.07 -1.86 2.77
C MET A 188 12.39 -2.41 3.32
N GLY A 189 13.30 -1.54 3.75
CA GLY A 189 14.51 -1.95 4.49
C GLY A 189 14.18 -2.65 5.82
N LEU A 190 13.15 -2.18 6.54
CA LEU A 190 12.63 -2.85 7.73
C LEU A 190 12.02 -4.22 7.39
N VAL A 191 11.20 -4.31 6.33
CA VAL A 191 10.60 -5.59 5.88
C VAL A 191 11.69 -6.61 5.58
N LEU A 192 12.73 -6.20 4.84
CA LEU A 192 13.88 -7.03 4.55
C LEU A 192 14.54 -7.52 5.84
N PHE A 193 14.83 -6.63 6.79
CA PHE A 193 15.43 -7.01 8.07
C PHE A 193 14.53 -7.97 8.87
N TRP A 194 13.23 -7.68 8.92
CA TRP A 194 12.21 -8.46 9.64
C TRP A 194 12.05 -9.88 9.10
N VAL A 195 12.12 -10.06 7.78
CA VAL A 195 12.12 -11.39 7.13
C VAL A 195 13.24 -12.29 7.68
N TYR A 196 14.41 -11.72 8.01
CA TYR A 196 15.55 -12.48 8.55
C TYR A 196 15.58 -12.53 10.08
N ASP A 197 14.71 -11.80 10.77
CA ASP A 197 14.68 -11.76 12.23
C ASP A 197 14.04 -13.02 12.81
N ARG A 198 14.84 -13.81 13.51
CA ARG A 198 14.42 -15.06 14.17
C ARG A 198 14.25 -14.93 15.69
N THR A 199 14.35 -13.70 16.21
CA THR A 199 14.12 -13.47 17.64
C THR A 199 12.64 -13.59 17.98
N GLU A 200 12.33 -13.97 19.22
CA GLU A 200 10.95 -14.09 19.69
C GLU A 200 10.21 -12.75 19.53
N GLY A 201 9.03 -12.79 18.91
CA GLY A 201 8.24 -11.60 18.59
C GLY A 201 8.93 -10.58 17.68
N THR A 202 9.98 -10.99 16.95
CA THR A 202 10.82 -10.10 16.11
C THR A 202 11.39 -8.90 16.89
N GLU A 203 11.87 -9.16 18.11
CA GLU A 203 12.40 -8.16 19.03
C GLU A 203 13.46 -7.26 18.39
N ARG A 204 14.36 -7.81 17.54
CA ARG A 204 15.40 -7.01 16.88
C ARG A 204 14.80 -6.03 15.88
N SER A 205 13.79 -6.43 15.13
CA SER A 205 13.07 -5.57 14.16
C SER A 205 12.36 -4.44 14.89
N ARG A 206 11.70 -4.75 16.01
CA ARG A 206 11.05 -3.74 16.87
C ARG A 206 12.08 -2.77 17.45
N ARG A 207 13.22 -3.26 17.97
CA ARG A 207 14.33 -2.42 18.45
C ARG A 207 14.97 -1.57 17.34
N LEU A 208 15.02 -2.07 16.10
CA LEU A 208 15.49 -1.29 14.96
C LEU A 208 14.59 -0.07 14.76
N VAL A 209 13.27 -0.26 14.74
CA VAL A 209 12.29 0.84 14.65
C VAL A 209 12.47 1.86 15.78
N GLU A 210 12.59 1.39 17.02
CA GLU A 210 12.80 2.26 18.19
C GLU A 210 14.03 3.17 18.04
N ARG A 211 15.09 2.67 17.41
CA ARG A 211 16.34 3.41 17.22
C ARG A 211 16.35 4.30 15.98
N THR A 212 15.72 3.86 14.89
CA THR A 212 15.81 4.56 13.60
C THR A 212 14.74 5.62 13.43
N ALA A 213 13.54 5.46 14.00
CA ALA A 213 12.46 6.44 13.86
C ALA A 213 12.84 7.85 14.36
N PRO A 214 13.48 8.03 15.54
CA PRO A 214 13.94 9.34 15.98
C PRO A 214 15.06 9.92 15.10
N ILE A 215 15.91 9.07 14.52
CA ILE A 215 16.99 9.47 13.61
C ILE A 215 16.39 9.99 12.30
N ALA A 216 15.43 9.26 11.72
CA ALA A 216 14.72 9.65 10.52
C ALA A 216 14.00 11.00 10.72
N ALA A 217 13.26 11.17 11.82
CA ALA A 217 12.59 12.42 12.13
C ALA A 217 13.58 13.60 12.26
N ARG A 218 14.73 13.38 12.90
CA ARG A 218 15.80 14.41 13.01
C ARG A 218 16.40 14.73 11.65
N ALA A 219 16.68 13.74 10.81
CA ALA A 219 17.20 13.96 9.45
C ALA A 219 16.22 14.80 8.61
N ILE A 220 14.92 14.48 8.68
CA ILE A 220 13.85 15.25 8.03
C ILE A 220 13.82 16.68 8.58
N ALA A 221 13.87 16.87 9.90
CA ALA A 221 13.87 18.19 10.52
C ALA A 221 15.12 19.02 10.17
N LEU A 222 16.27 18.37 9.98
CA LEU A 222 17.52 19.03 9.59
C LEU A 222 17.49 19.52 8.13
N SER A 223 16.74 18.86 7.24
CA SER A 223 16.63 19.24 5.83
C SER A 223 16.25 20.72 5.63
N ARG A 224 15.50 21.32 6.57
CA ARG A 224 15.06 22.73 6.51
C ARG A 224 16.20 23.75 6.55
N PHE A 225 17.38 23.35 7.04
CA PHE A 225 18.49 24.28 7.22
C PHE A 225 19.22 24.53 5.90
N ARG A 226 19.44 25.81 5.59
CA ARG A 226 20.06 26.24 4.32
C ARG A 226 21.41 25.59 4.03
N VAL A 227 22.21 25.33 5.07
CA VAL A 227 23.52 24.70 4.96
C VAL A 227 23.46 23.28 4.37
N LEU A 228 22.33 22.58 4.53
CA LEU A 228 22.14 21.22 4.02
C LEU A 228 21.46 21.19 2.63
N ARG A 229 21.05 22.32 2.07
CA ARG A 229 20.36 22.36 0.76
C ARG A 229 21.13 21.72 -0.39
N PRO A 230 22.46 21.90 -0.55
CA PRO A 230 23.19 21.22 -1.61
C PRO A 230 23.08 19.70 -1.51
N LEU A 231 23.18 19.16 -0.30
CA LEU A 231 23.03 17.73 -0.04
C LEU A 231 21.58 17.27 -0.28
N VAL A 232 20.59 18.05 0.19
CA VAL A 232 19.16 17.75 -0.04
C VAL A 232 18.84 17.67 -1.53
N ARG A 233 19.40 18.57 -2.35
CA ARG A 233 19.24 18.53 -3.81
C ARG A 233 19.88 17.30 -4.43
N GLN A 234 21.11 16.98 -4.07
CA GLN A 234 21.77 15.76 -4.56
C GLN A 234 20.97 14.50 -4.22
N VAL A 235 20.48 14.40 -2.99
CA VAL A 235 19.60 13.30 -2.59
C VAL A 235 18.30 13.32 -3.40
N SER A 236 17.69 14.49 -3.60
CA SER A 236 16.45 14.61 -4.38
C SER A 236 16.65 14.22 -5.85
N ASP A 237 17.77 14.62 -6.47
CA ASP A 237 18.10 14.27 -7.86
C ASP A 237 18.26 12.75 -8.00
N VAL A 238 19.00 12.11 -7.09
CA VAL A 238 19.12 10.64 -7.04
C VAL A 238 17.76 9.97 -6.86
N LEU A 239 16.91 10.49 -5.96
CA LEU A 239 15.59 9.92 -5.76
C LEU A 239 14.72 10.07 -7.01
N VAL A 240 14.72 11.22 -7.68
CA VAL A 240 13.94 11.41 -8.91
C VAL A 240 14.44 10.53 -10.06
N GLU A 241 15.74 10.29 -10.15
CA GLU A 241 16.35 9.48 -11.20
C GLU A 241 16.09 7.98 -11.01
N PHE A 242 16.19 7.48 -9.77
CA PHE A 242 16.22 6.04 -9.49
C PHE A 242 14.97 5.50 -8.80
N MET A 243 14.02 6.34 -8.37
CA MET A 243 12.79 5.86 -7.72
C MET A 243 11.74 5.39 -8.72
N PRO A 244 11.18 4.18 -8.56
CA PRO A 244 10.04 3.73 -9.34
C PRO A 244 8.82 4.62 -9.05
N GLY A 245 8.22 5.22 -10.08
CA GLY A 245 6.94 5.95 -9.97
C GLY A 245 7.03 7.42 -9.55
N THR A 246 8.21 8.04 -9.47
CA THR A 246 8.28 9.51 -9.47
C THR A 246 7.92 10.00 -10.86
N ALA A 247 6.73 10.61 -10.99
CA ALA A 247 6.28 11.21 -12.23
C ALA A 247 7.41 12.01 -12.90
N LYS A 248 7.68 11.70 -14.18
CA LYS A 248 8.48 12.52 -15.09
C LYS A 248 8.08 13.98 -14.87
N ARG A 249 9.02 14.84 -14.45
CA ARG A 249 8.82 16.30 -14.42
C ARG A 249 8.19 16.70 -15.77
N PRO A 250 7.12 17.50 -15.83
CA PRO A 250 6.71 18.08 -17.10
C PRO A 250 7.91 18.85 -17.63
N ASP A 251 8.34 18.46 -18.82
CA ASP A 251 9.42 19.11 -19.53
C ASP A 251 9.11 20.61 -19.56
N ARG A 252 10.00 21.42 -18.98
CA ARG A 252 9.90 22.87 -19.15
C ARG A 252 10.35 23.12 -20.58
N GLY A 253 9.40 23.01 -21.51
CA GLY A 253 9.56 23.40 -22.90
C GLY A 253 10.11 24.81 -22.96
N GLY A 254 11.42 24.92 -23.18
CA GLY A 254 12.01 26.08 -23.83
C GLY A 254 11.55 26.06 -25.30
N PRO A 255 11.40 27.23 -25.93
CA PRO A 255 10.87 27.28 -27.29
C PRO A 255 11.84 26.55 -28.22
N GLU A 256 11.40 25.41 -28.74
CA GLU A 256 12.00 24.75 -29.89
C GLU A 256 11.91 25.74 -31.04
N ALA A 257 13.05 26.30 -31.44
CA ALA A 257 13.16 27.06 -32.66
C ALA A 257 12.79 26.12 -33.80
N THR A 258 11.63 26.36 -34.42
CA THR A 258 11.19 25.68 -35.63
C THR A 258 12.15 26.05 -36.74
N ASP A 259 13.14 25.19 -36.95
CA ASP A 259 13.99 25.22 -38.13
C ASP A 259 13.10 24.84 -39.33
N THR A 260 12.80 25.84 -40.14
CA THR A 260 11.96 25.69 -41.33
C THR A 260 12.88 25.18 -42.45
N PRO A 261 12.64 24.00 -43.04
CA PRO A 261 13.46 23.56 -44.16
C PRO A 261 13.12 24.39 -45.40
N ASP A 262 14.14 25.06 -45.92
CA ASP A 262 14.12 25.87 -47.14
C ASP A 262 13.56 25.06 -48.32
N ALA A 263 12.61 25.65 -49.04
CA ALA A 263 12.00 25.07 -50.23
C ALA A 263 12.99 25.12 -51.41
N PRO A 264 13.03 24.11 -52.30
CA PRO A 264 13.89 24.14 -53.46
C PRO A 264 13.31 25.04 -54.57
N ASP A 265 14.12 26.00 -55.01
CA ASP A 265 13.91 26.78 -56.23
C ASP A 265 13.93 25.87 -57.48
N ALA A 266 12.94 26.04 -58.34
CA ALA A 266 12.93 25.52 -59.71
C ALA A 266 12.17 26.51 -60.62
N PRO A 267 12.39 26.55 -61.96
CA PRO A 267 13.48 25.99 -62.76
C PRO A 267 14.13 27.02 -63.71
N GLY A 268 15.42 26.82 -64.01
CA GLY A 268 16.09 27.47 -65.16
C GLY A 268 15.89 26.65 -66.45
N ALA A 269 15.44 27.29 -67.51
CA ALA A 269 15.23 26.70 -68.83
C ALA A 269 16.55 26.23 -69.49
N PRO A 270 16.54 25.14 -70.28
CA PRO A 270 17.66 24.81 -71.15
C PRO A 270 17.52 25.51 -72.52
N ASP A 271 18.58 26.21 -72.90
CA ASP A 271 18.80 26.84 -74.19
C ASP A 271 19.24 25.79 -75.24
N ILE A 272 18.85 26.03 -76.48
CA ILE A 272 19.03 25.14 -77.64
C ILE A 272 20.39 25.42 -78.31
N ARG A 273 21.15 24.36 -78.65
CA ARG A 273 22.18 24.18 -79.73
C ARG A 273 23.28 23.23 -79.22
N SER A 274 23.99 22.40 -79.98
CA SER A 274 23.98 21.90 -81.36
C SER A 274 25.11 20.86 -81.41
N SER A 275 24.95 19.85 -82.27
CA SER A 275 25.96 18.88 -82.74
C SER A 275 26.23 17.65 -81.87
#